data_AF-A0A937SDQ5-F1
#
_entry.id   AF-A0A937SDQ5-F1
#
_cell.length_a   1.000
_cell.length_b   1.000
_cell.length_c   1.000
_cell.angle_alpha   90.00
_cell.angle_beta   90.00
_cell.angle_gamma   90.00
#
_symmetry.space_group_name_H-M   'P 1'
#
loop_
_entity.id
_entity.type
_entity.pdbx_description
1 polymer ?
#
loop_
_entity_poly.entity_id
_entity_poly.type
_entity_poly.pdbx_seq_one_letter_code
_entity_poly.pdbx_strand_id
1 'polypeptide(L)'
;MAESVLERLQSTNPDAEIWWDSSPLIFDWWVKKNVDAAAAGRKKELEAQLKRLFVWDDMGKSVFRGCTTNPPLSLTAIKTDPAMWEKWVDETIKANPGIQLKDLWW
;
A
#
# COMPACT_ATOMS: atom_id res chain seq x y z
N MET A 1 -19.08 5.17 -11.48
CA MET A 1 -18.12 4.07 -11.76
C MET A 1 -18.67 2.81 -11.12
N ALA A 2 -18.44 1.63 -11.69
CA ALA A 2 -18.92 0.40 -11.09
C ALA A 2 -18.14 0.08 -9.80
N GLU A 3 -18.86 -0.40 -8.79
CA GLU A 3 -18.29 -0.91 -7.55
C GLU A 3 -17.44 -2.15 -7.82
N SER A 4 -16.35 -2.28 -7.08
CA SER A 4 -15.55 -3.49 -7.00
C SER A 4 -16.29 -4.59 -6.23
N VAL A 5 -15.77 -5.82 -6.32
CA VAL A 5 -16.23 -6.93 -5.46
C VAL A 5 -16.14 -6.58 -3.98
N LEU A 6 -15.10 -5.86 -3.54
CA LEU A 6 -14.88 -5.53 -2.14
C LEU A 6 -15.85 -4.46 -1.65
N GLU A 7 -16.16 -3.46 -2.48
CA GLU A 7 -17.20 -2.45 -2.16
C GLU A 7 -18.58 -3.09 -2.05
N ARG A 8 -18.92 -4.01 -2.97
CA ARG A 8 -20.18 -4.78 -2.88
C ARG A 8 -20.21 -5.72 -1.69
N LEU A 9 -19.08 -6.28 -1.26
CA LEU A 9 -19.00 -7.09 -0.05
C LEU A 9 -19.26 -6.21 1.18
N GLN A 10 -18.60 -5.05 1.26
CA GLN A 10 -18.77 -4.09 2.35
C GLN A 10 -20.21 -3.61 2.51
N SER A 11 -20.95 -3.43 1.40
CA SER A 11 -22.34 -2.98 1.47
C SER A 11 -23.31 -4.01 2.06
N THR A 12 -22.93 -5.28 2.15
CA THR A 12 -23.74 -6.32 2.79
C THR A 12 -23.73 -6.24 4.32
N ASN A 13 -22.65 -5.68 4.89
CA ASN A 13 -22.52 -5.44 6.32
C ASN A 13 -21.57 -4.25 6.55
N PRO A 14 -22.10 -3.04 6.82
CA PRO A 14 -21.29 -1.85 7.06
C PRO A 14 -20.32 -1.94 8.24
N ASP A 15 -20.60 -2.83 9.21
CA ASP A 15 -19.77 -3.01 10.41
C ASP A 15 -18.64 -4.04 10.20
N ALA A 16 -18.69 -4.83 9.11
CA ALA A 16 -17.63 -5.76 8.79
C ALA A 16 -16.39 -5.01 8.27
N GLU A 17 -15.20 -5.38 8.75
CA GLU A 17 -13.95 -4.78 8.29
C GLU A 17 -13.27 -5.64 7.23
N ILE A 18 -12.77 -5.01 6.17
CA ILE A 18 -11.92 -5.65 5.17
C ILE A 18 -10.49 -5.18 5.40
N TRP A 19 -9.57 -6.14 5.50
CA TRP A 19 -8.17 -5.90 5.81
C TRP A 19 -7.26 -6.30 4.65
N TRP A 20 -6.23 -5.48 4.41
CA TRP A 20 -5.17 -5.81 3.46
C TRP A 20 -4.14 -6.74 4.09
N ASP A 21 -4.05 -7.98 3.62
CA ASP A 21 -3.13 -8.97 4.18
C ASP A 21 -1.69 -8.85 3.62
N SER A 22 -1.13 -7.64 3.64
CA SER A 22 0.27 -7.40 3.36
C SER A 22 0.72 -6.04 3.87
N SER A 23 2.01 -5.77 3.75
CA SER A 23 2.55 -4.44 4.02
C SER A 23 1.90 -3.40 3.09
N PRO A 24 1.53 -2.21 3.60
CA PRO A 24 0.95 -1.16 2.77
C PRO A 24 1.99 -0.59 1.79
N LEU A 25 3.30 -0.77 2.06
CA LEU A 25 4.40 -0.31 1.21
C LEU A 25 4.40 -0.92 -0.19
N ILE A 26 3.79 -2.09 -0.37
CA ILE A 26 3.71 -2.76 -1.68
C ILE A 26 2.42 -2.45 -2.44
N PHE A 27 1.49 -1.70 -1.84
CA PHE A 27 0.15 -1.55 -2.37
C PHE A 27 0.14 -0.91 -3.76
N ASP A 28 0.81 0.23 -3.94
CA ASP A 28 0.83 0.94 -5.23
C ASP A 28 1.50 0.12 -6.34
N TRP A 29 2.58 -0.58 -6.01
CA TRP A 29 3.21 -1.53 -6.93
C TRP A 29 2.26 -2.66 -7.30
N TRP A 30 1.53 -3.21 -6.32
CA TRP A 30 0.53 -4.25 -6.55
C TRP A 30 -0.61 -3.74 -7.43
N VAL A 31 -1.11 -2.52 -7.23
CA VAL A 31 -2.11 -1.88 -8.09
C VAL A 31 -1.60 -1.79 -9.52
N LYS A 32 -0.40 -1.23 -9.70
CA LYS A 32 0.24 -1.10 -11.02
C LYS A 32 0.37 -2.45 -11.72
N LYS A 33 0.89 -3.46 -11.02
CA LYS A 33 1.05 -4.82 -11.56
C LYS A 33 -0.27 -5.41 -12.05
N ASN A 34 -1.35 -5.27 -11.28
CA ASN A 34 -2.66 -5.80 -11.65
C ASN A 34 -3.29 -5.05 -12.83
N VAL A 35 -3.15 -3.71 -12.86
CA VAL A 35 -3.62 -2.88 -13.98
C VAL A 35 -2.85 -3.19 -15.26
N ASP A 36 -1.53 -3.36 -15.17
CA ASP A 36 -0.69 -3.66 -16.33
C ASP A 36 -1.06 -5.03 -16.96
N ALA A 37 -1.40 -6.01 -16.12
CA ALA A 37 -1.83 -7.34 -16.53
C ALA A 37 -3.28 -7.43 -17.05
N ALA A 38 -4.10 -6.40 -16.85
CA ALA A 38 -5.50 -6.41 -17.28
C ALA A 38 -5.65 -6.15 -18.79
N ALA A 39 -6.74 -6.68 -19.37
CA ALA A 39 -7.13 -6.37 -20.75
C ALA A 39 -7.30 -4.86 -20.96
N ALA A 40 -6.89 -4.34 -22.12
CA ALA A 40 -6.82 -2.90 -22.41
C ALA A 40 -8.11 -2.13 -22.08
N GLY A 41 -9.28 -2.70 -22.43
CA GLY A 41 -10.59 -2.09 -22.16
C GLY A 41 -10.99 -2.02 -20.68
N ARG A 42 -10.29 -2.74 -19.78
CA ARG A 42 -10.60 -2.78 -18.34
C ARG A 42 -9.60 -2.04 -17.46
N LYS A 43 -8.45 -1.62 -17.99
CA LYS A 43 -7.36 -1.02 -17.20
C LYS A 43 -7.83 0.18 -16.38
N LYS A 44 -8.52 1.12 -17.02
CA LYS A 44 -9.00 2.36 -16.39
C LYS A 44 -10.01 2.09 -15.26
N GLU A 45 -10.93 1.16 -15.50
CA GLU A 45 -11.94 0.79 -14.49
C GLU A 45 -11.30 0.06 -13.32
N LEU A 46 -10.42 -0.91 -13.60
CA LEU A 46 -9.70 -1.66 -12.56
C LEU A 46 -8.83 -0.71 -11.72
N GLU A 47 -8.06 0.17 -12.35
CA GLU A 47 -7.23 1.14 -11.64
C GLU A 47 -8.07 2.01 -10.70
N ALA A 48 -9.21 2.52 -11.18
CA ALA A 48 -10.10 3.32 -10.36
C ALA A 48 -10.69 2.52 -9.18
N GLN A 49 -11.03 1.25 -9.38
CA GLN A 49 -11.50 0.36 -8.31
C GLN A 49 -10.41 0.09 -7.28
N LEU A 50 -9.20 -0.27 -7.73
CA LEU A 50 -8.09 -0.58 -6.83
C LEU A 50 -7.63 0.63 -6.03
N LYS A 51 -7.56 1.82 -6.64
CA LYS A 51 -7.18 3.07 -5.94
C LYS A 51 -8.15 3.51 -4.84
N ARG A 52 -9.38 2.98 -4.80
CA ARG A 52 -10.31 3.22 -3.69
C ARG A 52 -10.10 2.28 -2.51
N LEU A 53 -9.36 1.18 -2.70
CA LEU A 53 -9.10 0.24 -1.62
C LEU A 53 -8.18 0.81 -0.54
N PHE A 54 -7.22 1.65 -0.94
CA PHE A 54 -6.29 2.35 -0.04
C PHE A 54 -6.09 3.78 -0.56
N VAL A 55 -6.60 4.77 0.18
CA VAL A 55 -6.56 6.20 -0.18
C VAL A 55 -5.57 6.90 0.76
N TRP A 56 -4.31 7.00 0.34
CA TRP A 56 -3.22 7.52 1.16
C TRP A 56 -3.47 8.90 1.78
N ASP A 57 -4.10 9.79 1.02
CA ASP A 57 -4.38 11.17 1.45
C ASP A 57 -5.60 11.29 2.39
N ASP A 58 -6.44 10.25 2.45
CA ASP A 58 -7.67 10.22 3.26
C ASP A 58 -8.06 8.78 3.58
N MET A 59 -7.36 8.22 4.57
CA MET A 59 -7.50 6.83 4.96
C MET A 59 -8.94 6.45 5.34
N GLY A 60 -9.75 7.39 5.84
CA GLY A 60 -11.15 7.15 6.20
C GLY A 60 -12.05 6.79 5.00
N LYS A 61 -11.66 7.22 3.79
CA LYS A 61 -12.33 6.90 2.52
C LYS A 61 -11.91 5.55 1.92
N SER A 62 -10.90 4.90 2.50
CA SER A 62 -10.45 3.58 2.04
C SER A 62 -11.51 2.51 2.28
N VAL A 63 -11.62 1.56 1.36
CA VAL A 63 -12.40 0.32 1.59
C VAL A 63 -11.69 -0.54 2.63
N PHE A 64 -10.35 -0.63 2.58
CA PHE A 64 -9.59 -1.31 3.62
C PHE A 64 -9.58 -0.49 4.91
N ARG A 65 -9.78 -1.17 6.03
CA ARG A 65 -9.75 -0.56 7.38
C ARG A 65 -8.42 -0.74 8.10
N GLY A 66 -7.55 -1.59 7.56
CA GLY A 66 -6.22 -1.85 8.11
C GLY A 66 -5.38 -2.69 7.17
N CYS A 67 -4.16 -2.97 7.62
CA CYS A 67 -3.24 -3.86 6.93
C CYS A 67 -2.44 -4.71 7.92
N THR A 68 -1.98 -5.88 7.46
CA THR A 68 -1.10 -6.76 8.24
C THR A 68 0.35 -6.32 8.11
N THR A 69 1.01 -6.01 9.22
CA THR A 69 2.44 -5.62 9.28
C THR A 69 3.30 -6.70 9.92
N ASN A 70 2.97 -7.98 9.71
CA ASN A 70 3.76 -9.06 10.30
C ASN A 70 5.24 -8.96 9.85
N PRO A 71 6.21 -9.29 10.74
CA PRO A 71 7.62 -9.00 10.43
C PRO A 71 8.15 -9.65 9.13
N PRO A 72 7.82 -10.91 8.80
CA PRO A 72 8.26 -11.52 7.53
C PRO A 72 7.73 -10.81 6.28
N LEU A 73 6.47 -10.38 6.27
CA LEU A 73 5.87 -9.67 5.14
C LEU A 73 6.46 -8.26 5.00
N SER A 74 6.65 -7.56 6.11
CA SER A 74 7.31 -6.26 6.13
C SER A 74 8.76 -6.34 5.62
N LEU A 75 9.52 -7.34 6.04
CA LEU A 75 10.87 -7.57 5.52
C LEU A 75 10.86 -7.87 4.01
N THR A 76 9.88 -8.65 3.55
CA THR A 76 9.73 -8.95 2.12
C THR A 76 9.49 -7.67 1.32
N ALA A 77 8.61 -6.79 1.79
CA ALA A 77 8.34 -5.49 1.17
C ALA A 77 9.58 -4.58 1.09
N ILE A 78 10.43 -4.60 2.12
CA ILE A 78 11.69 -3.85 2.08
C ILE A 78 12.63 -4.44 1.02
N LYS A 79 12.76 -5.77 1.01
CA LYS A 79 13.64 -6.49 0.07
C LYS A 79 13.23 -6.39 -1.40
N THR A 80 12.00 -5.98 -1.71
CA THR A 80 11.57 -5.82 -3.12
C THR A 80 12.18 -4.60 -3.81
N ASP A 81 12.66 -3.60 -3.06
CA ASP A 81 13.31 -2.43 -3.64
C ASP A 81 14.45 -1.89 -2.75
N PRO A 82 15.58 -2.62 -2.63
CA PRO A 82 16.68 -2.21 -1.76
C PRO A 82 17.27 -0.84 -2.12
N ALA A 83 17.33 -0.53 -3.42
CA ALA A 83 17.91 0.72 -3.91
C ALA A 83 17.12 1.95 -3.44
N MET A 84 15.79 1.87 -3.42
CA MET A 84 14.95 2.93 -2.86
C MET A 84 15.23 3.16 -1.37
N TRP A 85 15.34 2.08 -0.59
CA TRP A 85 15.60 2.17 0.85
C TRP A 85 17.00 2.66 1.18
N GLU A 86 18.03 2.20 0.46
CA GLU A 86 19.40 2.69 0.60
C GLU A 86 19.47 4.20 0.36
N LYS A 87 18.84 4.67 -0.73
CA LYS A 87 18.74 6.10 -1.03
C LYS A 87 18.03 6.87 0.08
N TRP A 88 16.90 6.36 0.58
CA TRP A 88 16.15 7.00 1.66
C TRP A 88 16.97 7.11 2.95
N VAL A 89 17.73 6.06 3.31
CA VAL A 89 18.64 6.06 4.46
C VAL A 89 19.73 7.11 4.28
N ASP A 90 20.39 7.15 3.12
CA ASP A 90 21.44 8.12 2.82
C ASP A 90 20.93 9.57 2.89
N GLU A 91 19.74 9.84 2.35
CA GLU A 91 19.09 11.15 2.41
C GLU A 91 18.75 11.54 3.84
N THR A 92 18.29 10.58 4.65
CA THR A 92 17.96 10.81 6.06
C THR A 92 19.19 11.16 6.88
N ILE A 93 20.32 10.45 6.67
CA ILE A 93 21.60 10.76 7.33
C ILE A 93 22.11 12.14 6.93
N LYS A 94 22.05 12.49 5.64
CA LYS A 94 22.47 13.81 5.14
C LYS A 94 21.64 14.94 5.72
N ALA A 95 20.33 14.74 5.87
CA ALA A 95 19.42 15.73 6.45
C ALA A 95 19.59 15.91 7.97
N ASN A 96 20.17 14.92 8.66
CA ASN A 96 20.32 14.91 10.13
C ASN A 96 21.77 14.66 10.55
N PRO A 97 22.68 15.65 10.44
CA PRO A 97 24.07 15.49 10.84
C PRO A 97 24.22 15.06 12.29
N GLY A 98 24.96 13.98 12.54
CA GLY A 98 25.19 13.44 13.88
C GLY A 98 24.08 12.53 14.42
N ILE A 99 23.07 12.20 13.61
CA ILE A 99 22.05 11.20 13.96
C ILE A 99 22.74 9.89 14.39
N GLN A 100 22.29 9.33 15.52
CA GLN A 100 22.80 8.05 16.01
C GLN A 100 21.97 6.92 15.41
N LEU A 101 22.54 5.72 15.36
CA LEU A 101 21.86 4.55 14.81
C LEU A 101 20.50 4.29 15.48
N LYS A 102 20.40 4.50 16.80
CA LYS A 102 19.14 4.34 17.52
C LYS A 102 18.06 5.31 17.01
N ASP A 103 18.43 6.56 16.73
CA ASP A 103 17.51 7.63 16.34
C ASP A 103 17.20 7.58 14.84
N LEU A 104 17.98 6.82 14.07
CA LEU A 104 17.70 6.52 12.66
C LEU A 104 16.56 5.49 12.51
N TRP A 105 16.35 4.63 13.51
CA TRP A 105 15.37 3.54 13.45
C TRP A 105 14.22 3.66 14.46
N TRP A 106 14.28 4.60 15.40
CA TRP A 106 13.30 4.86 16.46
C TRP A 106 13.06 6.36 16.63
#